data_AF-A0AAD7G981-F1
#
_entry.id   AF-A0AAD7G981-F1
#
_cell.length_a   1.000
_cell.length_b   1.000
_cell.length_c   1.000
_cell.angle_alpha   90.00
_cell.angle_beta   90.00
_cell.angle_gamma   90.00
#
_symmetry.space_group_name_H-M   'P 1'
#
loop_
_entity.id
_entity.type
_entity.pdbx_description
1 polymer ?
#
loop_
_entity_poly.entity_id
_entity_poly.type
_entity_poly.pdbx_seq_one_letter_code
_entity_poly.pdbx_strand_id
1 'polypeptide(L)'
;DEGVQQTHLVDDEYDEFFGDGSDLTDAGLGDSALPVNEAELLKKFDEALDAIKIQTCPCCREEGFHINLKASGYCSRCHGDKRDIRQWSDANKVNPSTERPACLKNLTDMEEMLIARVKPVMQVRWTKG
;
A
#
# COMPACT_ATOMS: atom_id res chain seq x y z
N ASP A 1 16.99 25.37 -10.62
CA ASP A 1 18.09 24.47 -11.02
C ASP A 1 19.33 24.77 -10.23
N GLU A 2 19.40 24.25 -9.00
CA GLU A 2 20.63 24.28 -8.21
C GLU A 2 21.14 22.84 -8.13
N GLY A 3 22.06 22.51 -9.05
CA GLY A 3 22.73 21.23 -9.08
C GLY A 3 23.67 21.13 -7.89
N VAL A 4 23.49 20.08 -7.08
CA VAL A 4 24.44 19.70 -6.03
C VAL A 4 25.77 19.38 -6.70
N GLN A 5 26.78 20.21 -6.48
CA GLN A 5 28.14 19.90 -6.90
C GLN A 5 28.64 18.73 -6.08
N GLN A 6 28.90 17.62 -6.77
CA GLN A 6 29.51 16.43 -6.22
C GLN A 6 30.94 16.80 -5.80
N THR A 7 31.16 16.94 -4.50
CA THR A 7 32.50 17.15 -3.95
C THR A 7 33.34 15.93 -4.27
N HIS A 8 34.38 16.13 -5.07
CA HIS A 8 35.45 15.16 -5.30
C HIS A 8 36.01 14.76 -3.93
N LEU A 9 35.75 13.54 -3.48
CA LEU A 9 36.44 12.97 -2.33
C LEU A 9 37.91 12.93 -2.71
N VAL A 10 38.73 13.67 -1.97
CA VAL A 10 40.18 13.65 -2.12
C VAL A 10 40.61 12.37 -1.41
N ASP A 11 41.24 11.46 -2.14
CA ASP A 11 41.86 10.26 -1.55
C ASP A 11 42.69 10.72 -0.35
N ASP A 12 42.32 10.29 0.86
CA ASP A 12 42.98 10.75 2.07
C ASP A 12 44.23 9.92 2.37
N GLU A 13 45.14 10.44 3.21
CA GLU A 13 46.39 9.73 3.56
C GLU A 13 46.14 8.34 4.18
N TYR A 14 44.92 8.11 4.68
CA TYR A 14 44.52 6.84 5.25
C TYR A 14 44.10 5.84 4.17
N ASP A 15 43.60 6.27 3.00
CA ASP A 15 43.33 5.41 1.85
C ASP A 15 44.62 4.75 1.32
N GLU A 16 45.77 5.43 1.42
CA GLU A 16 47.07 4.86 1.02
C GLU A 16 47.54 3.75 1.98
N PHE A 17 47.13 3.80 3.26
CA PHE A 17 47.53 2.83 4.29
C PHE A 17 46.50 1.70 4.50
N PHE A 18 45.22 2.02 4.46
CA PHE A 18 44.11 1.09 4.73
C PHE A 18 43.41 0.61 3.45
N GLY A 19 43.72 1.18 2.29
CA GLY A 19 42.99 0.96 1.04
C GLY A 19 41.67 1.74 1.00
N ASP A 20 41.06 1.81 -0.19
CA ASP A 20 39.76 2.47 -0.43
C ASP A 20 38.56 1.72 0.19
N GLY A 21 38.82 0.67 0.97
CA GLY A 21 37.81 -0.21 1.56
C GLY A 21 36.99 -1.01 0.55
N SER A 22 37.35 -0.97 -0.75
CA SER A 22 36.67 -1.77 -1.78
C SER A 22 36.82 -3.27 -1.52
N ASP A 23 37.96 -3.68 -0.94
CA ASP A 23 38.28 -5.03 -0.49
C ASP A 23 37.42 -5.52 0.68
N LEU A 24 36.92 -4.61 1.53
CA LEU A 24 35.99 -4.92 2.62
C LEU A 24 34.55 -5.08 2.12
N THR A 25 34.22 -4.48 0.97
CA THR A 25 32.91 -4.63 0.32
C THR A 25 32.85 -5.80 -0.64
N ASP A 26 34.01 -6.29 -1.11
CA ASP A 26 34.15 -7.52 -1.90
C ASP A 26 34.25 -8.76 -0.98
N ALA A 27 33.39 -8.80 0.04
CA ALA A 27 32.98 -10.10 0.55
C ALA A 27 32.23 -10.75 -0.60
N GLY A 28 32.91 -11.66 -1.32
CA GLY A 28 32.34 -12.47 -2.38
C GLY A 28 31.16 -13.28 -1.88
N LEU A 29 30.01 -12.62 -1.69
CA LEU A 29 28.69 -13.20 -1.48
C LEU A 29 28.20 -13.73 -2.85
N GLY A 30 29.09 -14.46 -3.52
CA GLY A 30 28.84 -15.26 -4.70
C GLY A 30 28.26 -16.58 -4.23
N ASP A 31 26.96 -16.50 -3.91
CA ASP A 31 25.96 -17.54 -3.79
C ASP A 31 25.00 -17.07 -2.71
N SER A 32 23.70 -17.10 -3.02
CA SER A 32 22.66 -16.80 -2.04
C SER A 32 22.98 -17.54 -0.75
N ALA A 33 22.99 -16.84 0.40
CA ALA A 33 23.26 -17.44 1.71
C ALA A 33 22.24 -18.52 2.12
N LEU A 34 21.26 -18.77 1.25
CA LEU A 34 20.16 -19.69 1.42
C LEU A 34 20.40 -20.94 0.57
N PRO A 35 20.10 -22.13 1.10
CA PRO A 35 20.08 -23.34 0.30
C PRO A 35 19.07 -23.16 -0.85
N VAL A 36 19.34 -23.80 -1.99
CA VAL A 36 18.55 -23.67 -3.24
C VAL A 36 17.03 -23.84 -3.00
N ASN A 37 16.64 -24.77 -2.14
CA ASN A 37 15.24 -25.01 -1.79
C ASN A 37 14.59 -23.81 -1.09
N GLU A 38 15.31 -23.11 -0.22
CA GLU A 38 14.80 -21.91 0.47
C GLU A 38 14.76 -20.71 -0.48
N ALA A 39 15.74 -20.57 -1.37
CA ALA A 39 15.73 -19.55 -2.41
C ALA A 39 14.51 -19.71 -3.35
N GLU A 40 14.15 -20.96 -3.71
CA GLU A 40 12.93 -21.24 -4.48
C GLU A 40 11.64 -20.90 -3.72
N LEU A 41 11.60 -21.17 -2.40
CA LEU A 41 10.45 -20.84 -1.57
C LEU A 41 10.27 -19.33 -1.43
N LEU A 42 11.35 -18.58 -1.26
CA LEU A 42 11.34 -17.12 -1.23
C LEU A 42 10.86 -16.54 -2.56
N LYS A 43 11.35 -17.06 -3.68
CA LYS A 43 10.88 -16.62 -5.00
C LYS A 43 9.38 -16.84 -5.17
N LYS A 44 8.86 -18.00 -4.77
CA LYS A 44 7.40 -18.29 -4.80
C LYS A 44 6.62 -17.37 -3.87
N PHE A 45 7.20 -17.03 -2.73
CA PHE A 45 6.59 -16.10 -1.77
C PHE A 45 6.53 -14.68 -2.34
N ASP A 46 7.62 -14.19 -2.92
CA ASP A 46 7.69 -12.87 -3.58
C ASP A 46 6.70 -12.82 -4.76
N GLU A 47 6.66 -13.85 -5.61
CA GLU A 47 5.68 -13.98 -6.68
C GLU A 47 4.24 -13.96 -6.16
N ALA A 48 3.98 -14.59 -5.02
CA ALA A 48 2.66 -14.59 -4.38
C ALA A 48 2.31 -13.21 -3.82
N LEU A 49 3.27 -12.48 -3.23
CA LEU A 49 3.07 -11.12 -2.75
C LEU A 49 2.81 -10.14 -3.90
N ASP A 50 3.58 -10.22 -4.98
CA ASP A 50 3.41 -9.38 -6.17
C ASP A 50 2.09 -9.64 -6.89
N ALA A 51 1.57 -10.87 -6.79
CA ALA A 51 0.25 -11.22 -7.32
C ALA A 51 -0.91 -10.60 -6.51
N ILE A 52 -0.69 -10.21 -5.25
CA ILE A 52 -1.71 -9.56 -4.43
C ILE A 52 -1.93 -8.14 -4.94
N LYS A 53 -3.11 -7.93 -5.53
CA LYS A 53 -3.53 -6.61 -6.01
C LYS A 53 -4.76 -6.15 -5.24
N ILE A 54 -4.76 -4.87 -4.88
CA ILE A 54 -5.96 -4.19 -4.41
C ILE A 54 -6.91 -4.09 -5.60
N GLN A 55 -8.13 -4.56 -5.38
CA GLN A 55 -9.22 -4.50 -6.35
C GLN A 55 -10.25 -3.49 -5.84
N THR A 56 -10.90 -2.80 -6.76
CA THR A 56 -11.94 -1.80 -6.45
C THR A 56 -13.23 -2.15 -7.17
N CYS A 57 -14.36 -2.19 -6.44
CA CYS A 57 -15.68 -2.35 -7.05
C CYS A 57 -16.19 -1.00 -7.57
N PRO A 58 -16.51 -0.84 -8.87
CA PRO A 58 -16.94 0.44 -9.42
C PRO A 58 -18.35 0.87 -8.96
N CYS A 59 -19.16 -0.06 -8.44
CA CYS A 59 -20.48 0.28 -7.89
C CYS A 59 -20.32 0.84 -6.47
N CYS A 60 -20.01 -0.01 -5.49
CA CYS A 60 -19.94 0.40 -4.07
C CYS A 60 -18.65 1.11 -3.66
N ARG A 61 -17.64 1.21 -4.56
CA ARG A 61 -16.32 1.81 -4.29
C ARG A 61 -15.55 1.16 -3.15
N GLU A 62 -15.90 -0.08 -2.82
CA GLU A 62 -15.17 -0.89 -1.84
C GLU A 62 -13.84 -1.33 -2.46
N GLU A 63 -12.76 -1.12 -1.70
CA GLU A 63 -11.39 -1.49 -2.06
C GLU A 63 -10.88 -2.55 -1.09
N GLY A 64 -10.19 -3.56 -1.62
CA GLY A 64 -9.60 -4.57 -0.77
C GLY A 64 -8.79 -5.60 -1.52
N PHE A 65 -8.10 -6.44 -0.75
CA PHE A 65 -7.46 -7.63 -1.26
C PHE A 65 -8.53 -8.72 -1.48
N HIS A 66 -8.45 -9.43 -2.60
CA HIS A 66 -9.31 -10.58 -2.91
C HIS A 66 -10.82 -10.30 -2.81
N ILE A 67 -11.29 -9.12 -3.26
CA ILE A 67 -12.74 -8.80 -3.27
C ILE A 67 -13.56 -9.70 -4.22
N ASN A 68 -12.87 -10.54 -5.02
CA ASN A 68 -13.45 -11.52 -5.95
C ASN A 68 -14.47 -10.87 -6.89
N LEU A 69 -14.02 -9.85 -7.62
CA LEU A 69 -14.81 -9.23 -8.68
C LEU A 69 -15.32 -10.30 -9.65
N LYS A 70 -16.62 -10.26 -9.95
CA LYS A 70 -17.25 -11.14 -10.95
C LYS A 70 -16.83 -10.72 -12.35
N ALA A 71 -17.14 -11.53 -13.36
CA ALA A 71 -16.86 -11.21 -14.77
C ALA A 71 -17.41 -9.84 -15.20
N SER A 72 -18.50 -9.37 -14.57
CA SER A 72 -19.07 -8.03 -14.75
C SER A 72 -18.22 -6.86 -14.20
N GLY A 73 -17.16 -7.13 -13.44
CA GLY A 73 -16.36 -6.14 -12.72
C GLY A 73 -16.93 -5.70 -11.36
N TYR A 74 -18.08 -6.22 -10.92
CA TYR A 74 -18.69 -5.92 -9.62
C TYR A 74 -18.33 -6.93 -8.54
N CYS A 75 -18.27 -6.48 -7.28
CA CYS A 75 -18.18 -7.38 -6.12
C CYS A 75 -19.44 -8.26 -6.01
N SER A 76 -19.34 -9.35 -5.24
CA SER A 76 -20.44 -10.32 -5.06
C SER A 76 -21.77 -9.69 -4.63
N ARG A 77 -21.72 -8.74 -3.69
CA ARG A 77 -22.89 -7.99 -3.20
C ARG A 77 -23.53 -7.14 -4.28
N CYS A 78 -22.72 -6.34 -4.99
CA CYS A 78 -23.23 -5.47 -6.04
C CYS A 78 -23.74 -6.28 -7.23
N HIS A 79 -23.08 -7.38 -7.59
CA HIS A 79 -23.54 -8.29 -8.65
C HIS A 79 -24.89 -8.96 -8.31
N GLY A 80 -25.11 -9.31 -7.04
CA GLY A 80 -26.35 -9.91 -6.57
C GLY A 80 -27.54 -8.95 -6.47
N ASP A 81 -27.29 -7.64 -6.53
CA ASP A 81 -28.35 -6.62 -6.51
C ASP A 81 -29.10 -6.59 -7.84
N LYS A 82 -30.39 -6.90 -7.82
CA LYS A 82 -31.27 -6.95 -9.00
C LYS A 82 -32.29 -5.82 -9.05
N ARG A 83 -32.16 -4.80 -8.19
CA ARG A 83 -33.02 -3.60 -8.25
C ARG A 83 -32.74 -2.81 -9.52
N ASP A 84 -33.75 -2.08 -10.00
CA ASP A 84 -33.62 -1.19 -11.17
C ASP A 84 -32.55 -0.12 -10.94
N ILE A 85 -32.51 0.43 -9.72
CA ILE A 85 -31.44 1.28 -9.22
C ILE A 85 -30.71 0.51 -8.13
N ARG A 86 -29.46 0.11 -8.38
CA ARG A 86 -28.65 -0.60 -7.39
C ARG A 86 -28.42 0.30 -6.18
N GLN A 87 -28.48 -0.27 -4.98
CA GLN A 87 -28.38 0.50 -3.74
C GLN A 87 -27.11 1.29 -3.65
N TRP A 88 -25.97 0.71 -4.00
CA TRP A 88 -24.68 1.38 -3.89
C TRP A 88 -24.22 1.98 -5.22
N SER A 89 -25.13 2.24 -6.17
CA SER A 89 -24.75 2.93 -7.41
C SER A 89 -24.75 4.44 -7.23
N ASP A 90 -24.03 5.15 -8.10
CA ASP A 90 -24.07 6.61 -8.17
C ASP A 90 -25.49 7.16 -8.35
N ALA A 91 -26.36 6.41 -9.04
CA ALA A 91 -27.75 6.76 -9.25
C ALA A 91 -28.57 6.83 -7.94
N ASN A 92 -28.22 6.04 -6.92
CA ASN A 92 -28.89 6.06 -5.62
C ASN A 92 -28.28 7.06 -4.63
N LYS A 93 -27.13 7.69 -4.95
CA LYS A 93 -26.47 8.74 -4.13
C LYS A 93 -26.18 8.35 -2.67
N VAL A 94 -26.11 7.04 -2.37
CA VAL A 94 -25.74 6.52 -1.05
C VAL A 94 -24.42 5.75 -1.10
N ASN A 95 -23.77 5.71 -2.26
CA ASN A 95 -22.45 5.11 -2.35
C ASN A 95 -21.43 5.97 -1.60
N PRO A 96 -20.54 5.35 -0.81
CA PRO A 96 -19.55 6.08 -0.05
C PRO A 96 -18.61 6.82 -1.01
N SER A 97 -18.54 8.14 -0.88
CA SER A 97 -17.56 8.95 -1.60
C SER A 97 -16.30 9.11 -0.76
N THR A 98 -15.13 8.99 -1.41
CA THR A 98 -13.85 9.38 -0.82
C THR A 98 -13.75 10.88 -0.64
N GLU A 99 -14.48 11.66 -1.46
CA GLU A 99 -14.51 13.10 -1.34
C GLU A 99 -15.50 13.55 -0.26
N ARG A 100 -14.98 14.28 0.74
CA ARG A 100 -15.79 14.94 1.75
C ARG A 100 -16.53 16.14 1.14
N PRO A 101 -17.88 16.20 1.19
CA PRO A 101 -18.65 17.35 0.72
C PRO A 101 -18.20 18.65 1.38
N ALA A 102 -18.27 19.77 0.65
CA ALA A 102 -17.84 21.08 1.14
C ALA A 102 -18.54 21.49 2.46
N CYS A 103 -19.83 21.17 2.60
CA CYS A 103 -20.61 21.44 3.81
C CYS A 103 -20.19 20.61 5.03
N LEU A 104 -19.41 19.54 4.83
CA LEU A 104 -18.89 18.71 5.90
C LEU A 104 -17.40 18.98 6.16
N LYS A 105 -16.79 19.98 5.51
CA LYS A 105 -15.41 20.41 5.78
C LYS A 105 -15.40 21.36 6.99
N ASN A 106 -14.34 21.29 7.79
CA ASN A 106 -14.10 22.18 8.96
C ASN A 106 -15.14 22.10 10.09
N LEU A 107 -15.82 20.96 10.24
CA LEU A 107 -16.67 20.71 11.40
C LEU A 107 -15.81 20.59 12.67
N THR A 108 -16.30 21.14 13.77
CA THR A 108 -15.73 20.90 15.11
C THR A 108 -15.95 19.44 15.52
N ASP A 109 -15.16 18.94 16.48
CA ASP A 109 -15.31 17.57 16.99
C ASP A 109 -16.75 17.30 17.48
N MET A 110 -17.39 18.29 18.13
CA MET A 110 -18.78 18.19 18.57
C MET A 110 -19.76 18.08 17.40
N GLU A 111 -19.59 18.90 16.35
CA GLU A 111 -20.45 18.84 15.15
C GLU A 111 -20.27 17.53 14.39
N GLU A 112 -19.03 17.03 14.27
CA GLU A 112 -18.77 15.71 13.68
C GLU A 112 -19.46 14.59 14.46
N MET A 113 -19.41 14.62 15.80
CA MET A 113 -20.06 13.63 16.66
C MET A 113 -21.59 13.68 16.57
N LEU A 114 -22.19 14.85 16.33
CA LEU A 114 -23.64 14.98 16.13
C LEU A 114 -24.11 14.37 14.81
N ILE A 115 -23.30 14.45 13.76
CA ILE A 115 -23.63 13.91 12.43
C ILE A 115 -23.31 12.41 12.34
N ALA A 116 -22.14 12.00 12.83
CA ALA A 116 -21.71 10.61 12.84
C ALA A 116 -22.06 9.94 14.17
N ARG A 117 -23.24 9.32 14.25
CA ARG A 117 -23.70 8.56 15.43
C ARG A 117 -22.68 7.54 15.97
N VAL A 118 -21.80 7.03 15.10
CA VAL A 118 -20.69 6.15 15.46
C VAL A 118 -19.48 6.55 14.61
N LYS A 119 -18.46 7.17 15.24
CA LYS A 119 -17.14 7.41 14.63
C LYS A 119 -16.21 6.29 15.08
N PRO A 120 -15.96 5.23 14.29
CA PRO A 120 -15.02 4.20 14.67
C PRO A 120 -13.61 4.80 14.71
N VAL A 121 -12.98 4.80 15.88
CA VAL A 121 -11.57 5.16 16.06
C VAL A 121 -10.77 3.85 16.10
N MET A 122 -9.93 3.62 15.10
CA MET A 122 -9.01 2.48 15.10
C MET A 122 -7.66 2.91 15.64
N GLN A 123 -7.23 2.33 16.77
CA GLN A 123 -5.88 2.49 17.30
C GLN A 123 -5.04 1.27 16.92
N VAL A 124 -4.08 1.45 16.00
CA VAL A 124 -3.11 0.41 15.65
C VAL A 124 -1.95 0.48 16.65
N ARG A 125 -1.61 -0.63 17.28
CA ARG A 125 -0.43 -0.76 18.15
C ARG A 125 0.50 -1.80 17.57
N TRP A 126 1.77 -1.45 17.47
CA TRP A 126 2.82 -2.40 17.13
C TRP A 126 3.15 -3.25 18.36
N THR A 127 3.03 -4.57 18.23
CA THR A 127 3.53 -5.53 19.21
C THR A 127 4.67 -6.30 18.58
N LYS A 128 5.83 -6.29 19.23
CA LYS A 128 7.00 -7.09 18.82
C LYS A 128 6.67 -8.57 19.03
N GLY A 129 6.72 -9.35 17.94
CA GLY A 129 6.66 -10.81 17.97
C GLY A 129 8.02 -11.43 18.26
#